data_AF-A0A853AP10-F1
#
_entry.id   AF-A0A853AP10-F1
#
_cell.length_a   1.000
_cell.length_b   1.000
_cell.length_c   1.000
_cell.angle_alpha   90.00
_cell.angle_beta   90.00
_cell.angle_gamma   90.00
#
_symmetry.space_group_name_H-M   'P 1'
#
loop_
_entity.id
_entity.type
_entity.pdbx_description
1 polymer ?
#
loop_
_entity_poly.entity_id
_entity_poly.type
_entity_poly.pdbx_seq_one_letter_code
_entity_poly.pdbx_strand_id
1 'polypeptide(L)' 'MDLITRRSDLEREQLLEEIRVAALARKQALDSGSRADVEVAESVLNWFLDELADRLRRGTVPGSDTLRGGREDEPLPR' A
#
# COMPACT_ATOMS: atom_id res chain seq x y z
N MET A 1 10.86 -13.86 14.68
CA MET A 1 10.40 -12.47 14.51
C MET A 1 9.11 -12.55 13.72
N ASP A 2 7.95 -12.41 14.38
CA ASP A 2 6.64 -12.48 13.73
C ASP A 2 6.40 -11.21 12.92
N LEU A 3 6.77 -11.24 11.65
CA LEU A 3 6.42 -10.20 10.68
C LEU A 3 4.92 -10.28 10.32
N ILE A 4 4.27 -11.43 10.51
CA ILE A 4 2.91 -11.74 10.03
C ILE A 4 1.82 -10.91 10.76
N THR A 5 2.11 -10.32 11.93
CA THR A 5 1.13 -9.59 12.74
C THR A 5 1.44 -8.12 12.99
N ARG A 6 2.60 -7.62 12.53
CA ARG A 6 2.95 -6.20 12.68
C ARG A 6 2.33 -5.41 11.53
N ARG A 7 1.61 -4.32 11.84
CA ARG A 7 1.32 -3.29 10.84
C ARG A 7 2.48 -2.31 10.83
N SER A 8 2.81 -1.76 9.67
CA SER A 8 3.74 -0.64 9.62
C SER A 8 3.04 0.64 10.09
N ASP A 9 3.84 1.57 10.63
CA ASP A 9 3.39 2.93 10.92
C ASP A 9 3.54 3.87 9.70
N LEU A 10 3.83 3.29 8.51
CA LEU A 10 4.05 4.05 7.29
C LEU A 10 2.80 4.78 6.83
N GLU A 11 2.95 5.98 6.29
CA GLU A 11 1.87 6.65 5.56
C GLU A 11 1.60 5.99 4.21
N ARG A 12 0.47 6.31 3.58
CA ARG A 12 0.05 5.70 2.30
C ARG A 12 1.13 5.81 1.21
N GLU A 13 1.68 7.01 1.00
CA GLU A 13 2.68 7.22 -0.06
C GLU A 13 3.98 6.46 0.22
N GLN A 14 4.39 6.38 1.48
CA GLN A 14 5.56 5.60 1.89
C GLN A 14 5.33 4.10 1.68
N LEU A 15 4.14 3.59 2.05
CA LEU A 15 3.76 2.20 1.81
C LEU A 15 3.77 1.86 0.31
N LEU A 16 3.28 2.76 -0.54
CA LEU A 16 3.31 2.57 -1.99
C LEU A 16 4.74 2.59 -2.55
N GLU A 17 5.62 3.43 -1.98
CA GLU A 17 7.02 3.45 -2.37
C GLU A 17 7.75 2.16 -1.99
N GLU A 18 7.52 1.64 -0.77
CA GLU A 18 8.08 0.35 -0.36
C GLU A 18 7.61 -0.81 -1.25
N ILE A 19 6.34 -0.80 -1.68
CA ILE A 19 5.82 -1.77 -2.66
C ILE A 19 6.59 -1.68 -3.99
N ARG A 20 6.87 -0.47 -4.49
CA ARG A 20 7.65 -0.28 -5.72
C ARG A 20 9.09 -0.79 -5.56
N VAL A 21 9.72 -0.49 -4.43
CA VAL A 21 11.10 -0.94 -4.12
C VAL A 21 11.16 -2.46 -4.05
N ALA A 22 10.22 -3.11 -3.34
CA ALA A 22 10.15 -4.57 -3.25
C ALA A 22 9.91 -5.22 -4.63
N ALA A 23 9.04 -4.64 -5.46
CA ALA A 23 8.80 -5.11 -6.82
C ALA A 23 10.05 -4.97 -7.71
N LEU A 24 10.81 -3.89 -7.56
CA LEU A 24 12.07 -3.69 -8.27
C LEU A 24 13.13 -4.71 -7.83
N ALA A 25 13.28 -4.93 -6.53
CA ALA A 25 14.21 -5.92 -5.98
C ALA A 25 13.89 -7.34 -6.49
N ARG A 26 12.60 -7.71 -6.52
CA ARG A 26 12.15 -8.98 -7.11
C ARG A 26 12.55 -9.10 -8.57
N LYS A 27 12.34 -8.05 -9.37
CA LYS A 27 12.74 -8.03 -10.78
C LYS A 27 14.25 -8.23 -10.93
N GLN A 28 15.05 -7.50 -10.14
CA GLN A 28 16.51 -7.63 -10.18
C GLN A 28 16.98 -9.03 -9.76
N ALA A 29 16.33 -9.65 -8.78
CA ALA A 29 16.61 -11.01 -8.34
C ALA A 29 16.24 -12.06 -9.42
N LEU A 30 15.15 -11.85 -10.15
CA LEU A 30 14.79 -12.67 -11.31
C LEU A 30 15.82 -12.52 -12.43
N ASP A 31 16.21 -11.28 -12.75
CA ASP A 31 17.19 -10.97 -13.79
C ASP A 31 18.58 -11.56 -13.45
N SER A 32 18.95 -11.64 -12.17
CA SER A 32 20.20 -12.26 -11.71
C SER A 32 20.13 -13.79 -11.56
N GLY A 33 18.94 -14.39 -11.63
CA GLY A 33 18.71 -15.81 -11.40
C GLY A 33 18.85 -16.23 -9.92
N SER A 34 18.86 -15.28 -8.98
CA SER A 34 18.98 -15.57 -7.55
C SER A 34 17.64 -15.96 -6.94
N ARG A 35 17.37 -17.27 -6.89
CA ARG A 35 16.11 -17.80 -6.33
C ARG A 35 15.86 -17.37 -4.89
N ALA A 36 16.90 -17.33 -4.05
CA ALA A 36 16.76 -16.95 -2.64
C ALA A 36 16.32 -15.48 -2.51
N ASP A 37 16.90 -14.58 -3.32
CA ASP A 37 16.54 -13.17 -3.30
C ASP A 37 15.14 -12.93 -3.88
N VAL A 38 14.72 -13.74 -4.86
CA VAL A 38 13.34 -13.72 -5.37
C VAL A 38 12.36 -14.10 -4.27
N GLU A 39 12.60 -15.19 -3.54
CA GLU A 39 11.72 -15.65 -2.46
C GLU A 39 11.61 -14.61 -1.33
N VAL A 40 12.72 -13.94 -0.99
CA VAL A 40 12.72 -12.85 -0.01
C VAL A 40 11.94 -11.64 -0.52
N ALA A 41 12.23 -11.17 -1.73
CA ALA A 41 11.56 -10.01 -2.30
C ALA A 41 10.06 -10.23 -2.51
N GLU A 42 9.66 -11.45 -2.90
CA GLU A 42 8.24 -11.83 -3.00
C GLU A 42 7.55 -11.85 -1.63
N SER A 43 8.21 -12.38 -0.61
CA SER A 43 7.66 -12.40 0.76
C SER A 43 7.43 -10.97 1.28
N VAL A 44 8.38 -10.07 1.06
CA VAL A 44 8.28 -8.66 1.45
C VAL A 44 7.18 -7.95 0.65
N LEU A 45 7.13 -8.15 -0.66
CA LEU A 45 6.10 -7.56 -1.52
C LEU A 45 4.70 -8.00 -1.10
N ASN A 46 4.49 -9.29 -0.86
CA ASN A 46 3.21 -9.84 -0.44
C ASN A 46 2.76 -9.22 0.89
N TRP A 47 3.67 -9.08 1.85
CA TRP A 47 3.37 -8.46 3.14
C TRP A 47 2.85 -7.02 2.99
N PHE A 48 3.51 -6.19 2.17
CA PHE A 48 3.05 -4.81 1.94
C PHE A 48 1.71 -4.74 1.19
N LEU A 49 1.48 -5.65 0.24
CA LEU A 49 0.20 -5.73 -0.48
C LEU A 49 -0.94 -6.15 0.44
N ASP A 50 -0.70 -7.10 1.35
CA ASP A 50 -1.66 -7.52 2.36
C ASP A 50 -1.97 -6.38 3.33
N GLU A 51 -0.95 -5.64 3.78
CA GLU A 51 -1.15 -4.46 4.61
C GLU A 51 -1.97 -3.38 3.90
N LEU A 52 -1.68 -3.09 2.63
CA LEU A 52 -2.44 -2.14 1.83
C LEU A 52 -3.91 -2.58 1.69
N ALA A 53 -4.15 -3.87 1.39
CA ALA A 53 -5.48 -4.44 1.29
C ALA A 53 -6.25 -4.30 2.62
N ASP A 54 -5.59 -4.56 3.75
CA ASP A 54 -6.17 -4.41 5.07
C ASP A 54 -6.52 -2.97 5.42
N ARG A 55 -5.67 -2.00 5.06
CA ARG A 55 -5.95 -0.57 5.23
C ARG A 55 -7.13 -0.11 4.38
N LEU A 56 -7.21 -0.58 3.13
CA LEU A 56 -8.33 -0.30 2.23
C LEU A 56 -9.65 -0.85 2.78
N ARG A 57 -9.67 -2.09 3.28
CA ARG A 57 -10.86 -2.71 3.91
C ARG A 57 -11.36 -1.94 5.13
N ARG A 58 -10.44 -1.33 5.88
CA ARG A 58 -10.74 -0.57 7.11
C ARG A 58 -11.18 0.87 6.83
N GLY A 59 -11.08 1.35 5.60
CA GLY A 59 -11.31 2.76 5.26
C GLY A 59 -10.26 3.72 5.84
N THR A 60 -9.16 3.19 6.38
CA THR A 60 -8.08 3.96 7.02
C THR A 60 -6.99 4.33 6.02
N VAL A 61 -7.36 4.69 4.79
CA VAL A 61 -6.42 5.22 3.81
C VAL A 61 -6.54 6.74 3.86
N PRO A 62 -5.65 7.45 4.59
CA PRO A 62 -5.63 8.91 4.55
C PRO A 62 -5.14 9.27 3.15
N GLY A 63 -5.99 9.94 2.37
CA GLY A 63 -5.67 10.31 0.99
C GLY A 63 -6.86 10.43 0.02
N SER A 64 -8.10 10.22 0.45
CA SER A 64 -9.28 10.43 -0.42
C SER A 64 -10.42 11.25 0.21
N ASP A 65 -10.16 11.95 1.32
CA ASP A 65 -11.16 12.81 1.95
C ASP A 65 -11.23 14.23 1.35
N THR A 66 -10.47 14.55 0.31
CA THR A 66 -10.53 15.89 -0.30
C THR A 66 -11.69 16.10 -1.30
N LEU A 67 -12.55 15.11 -1.57
CA LEU A 67 -13.65 15.26 -2.54
C LEU A 67 -15.00 14.69 -2.09
N ARG A 68 -15.29 14.67 -0.78
CA ARG A 68 -16.67 14.44 -0.28
C ARG A 68 -17.17 15.68 0.47
N GLY A 69 -17.31 16.78 -0.26
CA GLY A 69 -17.87 18.02 0.31
C GLY A 69 -18.21 19.10 -0.73
N GLY A 70 -18.37 18.74 -2.00
CA GLY A 70 -18.73 19.69 -3.05
C GLY A 70 -19.89 19.17 -3.88
N ARG A 71 -21.00 19.92 -3.88
CA ARG A 71 -22.24 19.81 -4.68
C ARG A 71 -23.30 18.89 -4.07
N GLU A 72 -24.55 19.29 -3.85
CA GLU A 72 -25.36 20.47 -4.21
C GLU A 72 -26.51 20.52 -3.19
N ASP A 73 -26.79 21.66 -2.57
CA ASP A 73 -28.15 21.97 -2.10
C ASP A 73 -28.44 23.42 -2.50
N GLU A 74 -29.39 23.53 -3.42
CA GLU A 74 -29.81 24.73 -4.16
C GLU A 74 -30.72 25.63 -3.30
N PRO A 75 -31.23 26.76 -3.82
CA PRO A 75 -31.26 28.05 -3.14
C PRO A 75 -32.40 28.18 -2.11
N LEU A 76 -32.19 29.01 -1.09
CA LEU A 76 -33.27 29.44 -0.19
C LEU A 76 -34.28 30.32 -0.96
N PRO A 77 -35.59 30.01 -0.91
CA PRO A 77 -36.60 30.84 -1.57
C PRO A 77 -36.96 32.09 -0.73
N ARG A 78 -36.85 33.23 -1.41
CA ARG A 78 -37.37 34.60 -1.15
C ARG A 78 -37.01 35.31 0.15
#